data_AF-A0A7V1Z963-F1
#
_entry.id   AF-A0A7V1Z963-F1
#
_cell.length_a   1.000
_cell.length_b   1.000
_cell.length_c   1.000
_cell.angle_alpha   90.00
_cell.angle_beta   90.00
_cell.angle_gamma   90.00
#
_symmetry.space_group_name_H-M   'P 1'
#
loop_
_entity.id
_entity.type
_entity.pdbx_description
1 polymer ?
#
loop_
_entity_poly.entity_id
_entity_poly.type
_entity_poly.pdbx_seq_one_letter_code
_entity_poly.pdbx_strand_id
1 'polypeptide(L)'
;MTMKDPDWAKLLRERVRVVLVRPSIAGNIGATARVMRNFGLAQLTLVQPHADPLDVEARKLSTQGEPILYSARSAADLLEAVGDCILVLATSARVGGLIRRDMVISPRQAAQRAWELARSGNIAWVFGPEQTGLLNHEISRCHYLVHIPADASYPVLNLAQAVAICLYEQYQSASGGVLPVAPRSAAPAALLERMFQHLRQALEELHFLWGERAEYLMHGLRHLLSRALPNPEEVDIVMGLARQIRWYVRHYGPARESNRPSASTSPNEAGTPTSTCPSKPPATANADAADRASNNPPPESGFQQSVPDAAN
;
A
#
# COMPACT_ATOMS: atom_id res chain seq x y z
N MET A 1 -20.00 -11.50 4.69
CA MET A 1 -20.66 -11.75 3.40
C MET A 1 -20.34 -10.60 2.45
N THR A 2 -19.22 -10.70 1.73
CA THR A 2 -18.87 -9.78 0.63
C THR A 2 -19.71 -10.18 -0.57
N MET A 3 -20.96 -9.72 -0.62
CA MET A 3 -21.69 -9.70 -1.89
C MET A 3 -20.91 -8.76 -2.81
N LYS A 4 -20.16 -9.33 -3.74
CA LYS A 4 -19.62 -8.61 -4.91
C LYS A 4 -20.82 -8.21 -5.75
N ASP A 5 -21.41 -7.09 -5.38
CA ASP A 5 -22.55 -6.51 -6.06
C ASP A 5 -22.10 -6.11 -7.48
N PRO A 6 -22.56 -6.77 -8.55
CA PRO A 6 -22.12 -6.46 -9.90
C PRO A 6 -22.41 -5.01 -10.31
N ASP A 7 -23.35 -4.34 -9.64
CA ASP A 7 -23.77 -2.96 -9.93
C ASP A 7 -23.20 -1.90 -8.99
N TRP A 8 -22.18 -2.23 -8.18
CA TRP A 8 -21.65 -1.29 -7.17
C TRP A 8 -21.22 0.05 -7.79
N ALA A 9 -20.63 0.02 -8.99
CA ALA A 9 -20.16 1.22 -9.68
C ALA A 9 -21.32 2.11 -10.16
N LYS A 10 -22.43 1.50 -10.58
CA LYS A 10 -23.66 2.22 -10.93
C LYS A 10 -24.28 2.84 -9.68
N LEU A 11 -24.40 2.06 -8.60
CA LEU A 11 -24.96 2.54 -7.33
C LEU A 11 -24.14 3.70 -6.77
N LEU A 12 -22.81 3.59 -6.78
CA LEU A 12 -21.90 4.66 -6.37
C LEU A 12 -22.16 5.96 -7.14
N ARG A 13 -22.32 5.86 -8.47
CA ARG A 13 -22.58 7.01 -9.35
C ARG A 13 -23.94 7.66 -9.12
N GLU A 14 -24.96 6.85 -8.82
CA GLU A 14 -26.36 7.29 -8.70
C GLU A 14 -26.76 7.72 -7.28
N ARG A 15 -26.07 7.23 -6.26
CA ARG A 15 -26.46 7.42 -4.85
C ARG A 15 -25.53 8.31 -4.07
N VAL A 16 -24.29 8.48 -4.51
CA VAL A 16 -23.30 9.28 -3.78
C VAL A 16 -23.09 10.62 -4.49
N ARG A 17 -23.40 11.69 -3.77
CA ARG A 17 -23.30 13.08 -4.23
C ARG A 17 -22.17 13.78 -3.49
N VAL A 18 -21.42 14.60 -4.23
CA VAL A 18 -20.46 15.56 -3.68
C VAL A 18 -21.12 16.93 -3.65
N VAL A 19 -21.08 17.58 -2.50
CA VAL A 19 -21.62 18.92 -2.27
C VAL A 19 -20.48 19.85 -1.90
N LEU A 20 -20.23 20.89 -2.71
CA LEU A 20 -19.26 21.93 -2.40
C LEU A 20 -20.01 23.19 -1.95
N VAL A 21 -19.72 23.63 -0.73
CA VAL A 21 -20.35 24.82 -0.15
C VAL A 21 -19.45 26.04 -0.34
N ARG A 22 -19.98 27.05 -1.02
CA ARG A 22 -19.31 28.32 -1.38
C ARG A 22 -17.84 28.15 -1.80
N PRO A 23 -17.51 27.25 -2.76
CA PRO A 23 -16.15 27.13 -3.26
C PRO A 23 -15.68 28.46 -3.85
N SER A 24 -14.48 28.89 -3.48
CA SER A 24 -13.93 30.20 -3.85
C SER A 24 -12.85 30.14 -4.92
N ILE A 25 -12.27 28.96 -5.17
CA ILE A 25 -11.20 28.78 -6.14
C ILE A 25 -11.70 27.87 -7.27
N ALA A 26 -11.85 28.44 -8.48
CA ALA A 26 -12.33 27.70 -9.66
C ALA A 26 -11.52 26.42 -9.93
N GLY A 27 -10.19 26.52 -9.77
CA GLY A 27 -9.29 25.38 -9.92
C GLY A 27 -9.58 24.22 -8.96
N ASN A 28 -10.05 24.48 -7.75
CA ASN A 28 -10.46 23.43 -6.81
C ASN A 28 -11.76 22.75 -7.25
N ILE A 29 -12.69 23.48 -7.86
CA ILE A 29 -13.91 22.89 -8.45
C ILE A 29 -13.51 21.94 -9.58
N GLY A 30 -12.62 22.39 -10.48
CA GLY A 30 -12.07 21.59 -11.55
C GLY A 30 -11.37 20.32 -11.06
N ALA A 31 -10.41 20.48 -10.15
CA ALA A 31 -9.68 19.36 -9.55
C ALA A 31 -10.61 18.40 -8.80
N THR A 32 -11.66 18.90 -8.15
CA THR A 32 -12.70 18.08 -7.53
C THR A 32 -13.45 17.23 -8.57
N ALA A 33 -13.87 17.83 -9.69
CA ALA A 33 -14.53 17.10 -10.77
C ALA A 33 -13.61 16.00 -11.35
N ARG A 34 -12.31 16.27 -11.51
CA ARG A 34 -11.32 15.26 -11.92
C ARG A 34 -11.26 14.10 -10.92
N VAL A 35 -11.17 14.41 -9.63
CA VAL A 35 -11.13 13.42 -8.54
C VAL A 35 -12.41 12.57 -8.51
N MET A 36 -13.58 13.20 -8.65
CA MET A 36 -14.86 12.49 -8.74
C MET A 36 -14.86 11.48 -9.89
N ARG A 37 -14.38 11.90 -11.07
CA ARG A 37 -14.25 11.00 -12.23
C ARG A 37 -13.29 9.85 -11.98
N ASN A 38 -12.14 10.09 -11.35
CA ASN A 38 -11.17 9.03 -11.00
C ASN A 38 -11.81 7.92 -10.15
N PHE A 39 -12.76 8.27 -9.28
CA PHE A 39 -13.44 7.33 -8.38
C PHE A 39 -14.85 6.93 -8.84
N GLY A 40 -15.26 7.31 -10.05
CA GLY A 40 -16.52 6.88 -10.65
C GLY A 40 -17.78 7.60 -10.17
N LEU A 41 -17.65 8.72 -9.45
CA LEU A 41 -18.76 9.58 -9.05
C LEU A 41 -19.09 10.59 -10.15
N ALA A 42 -20.36 10.99 -10.24
CA ALA A 42 -20.82 11.94 -11.25
C ALA A 42 -21.72 13.08 -10.72
N GLN A 43 -22.26 12.95 -9.50
CA GLN A 43 -23.19 13.94 -8.95
C GLN A 43 -22.46 15.02 -8.16
N LEU A 44 -22.27 16.18 -8.79
CA LEU A 44 -21.74 17.38 -8.14
C LEU A 44 -22.88 18.37 -7.90
N THR A 45 -22.99 18.87 -6.67
CA THR A 45 -23.85 20.00 -6.32
C THR A 45 -23.02 21.13 -5.74
N LEU A 46 -23.24 22.34 -6.24
CA LEU A 46 -22.57 23.56 -5.80
C LEU A 46 -23.58 24.42 -5.04
N VAL A 47 -23.31 24.69 -3.76
CA VAL A 47 -24.13 25.58 -2.93
C VAL A 47 -23.49 26.95 -2.96
N GLN A 48 -24.17 27.93 -3.57
CA GLN A 48 -23.73 29.33 -3.64
C GLN A 48 -22.23 29.49 -4.03
N PRO A 49 -21.76 28.92 -5.16
CA PRO A 49 -20.35 28.99 -5.53
C PRO A 49 -19.91 30.45 -5.76
N HIS A 50 -18.77 30.84 -5.18
CA HIS A 50 -18.18 32.16 -5.41
C HIS A 50 -17.29 32.18 -6.67
N ALA A 51 -16.78 31.02 -7.08
CA ALA A 51 -16.07 30.85 -8.34
C ALA A 51 -16.97 30.19 -9.40
N ASP A 52 -16.79 30.59 -10.66
CA ASP A 52 -17.49 29.98 -11.79
C ASP A 52 -16.97 28.54 -12.05
N PRO A 53 -17.83 27.51 -12.00
CA PRO A 53 -17.42 26.14 -12.33
C PRO A 53 -17.00 25.94 -13.79
N LEU A 54 -17.36 26.87 -14.69
CA LEU A 54 -17.02 26.84 -16.12
C LEU A 54 -15.86 27.78 -16.48
N ASP A 55 -15.20 28.35 -15.46
CA ASP A 55 -13.98 29.14 -15.64
C ASP A 55 -12.89 28.35 -16.40
N VAL A 56 -11.97 29.08 -17.05
CA VAL A 56 -10.84 28.47 -17.78
C VAL A 56 -10.00 27.56 -16.88
N GLU A 57 -9.70 27.98 -15.65
CA GLU A 57 -8.89 27.18 -14.71
C GLU A 57 -9.66 25.97 -14.16
N ALA A 58 -10.97 26.08 -13.93
CA ALA A 58 -11.80 24.94 -13.55
C ALA A 58 -11.80 23.86 -14.63
N ARG A 59 -12.03 24.25 -15.90
CA ARG A 59 -12.01 23.31 -17.03
C ARG A 59 -10.64 22.67 -17.19
N LYS A 60 -9.58 23.49 -17.18
CA LYS A 60 -8.18 23.03 -17.31
C LYS A 60 -7.79 22.02 -16.22
N LEU A 61 -8.16 22.26 -14.96
CA LEU A 61 -7.84 21.35 -13.86
C LEU A 61 -8.77 20.13 -13.78
N SER A 62 -9.92 20.16 -14.46
CA SER A 62 -10.82 19.00 -14.54
C SER A 62 -10.34 17.92 -15.52
N THR A 63 -9.61 18.29 -16.57
CA THR A 63 -8.97 17.45 -17.61
C THR A 63 -9.88 16.52 -18.41
N GLN A 64 -10.53 15.57 -17.74
CA GLN A 64 -11.55 14.68 -18.31
C GLN A 64 -12.82 14.73 -17.47
N GLY A 65 -12.81 15.47 -16.35
CA GLY A 65 -13.94 15.66 -15.44
C GLY A 65 -14.93 16.73 -15.91
N GLU A 66 -14.72 17.37 -17.06
CA GLU A 66 -15.58 18.44 -17.58
C GLU A 66 -17.07 18.06 -17.63
N PRO A 67 -17.48 16.83 -18.00
CA PRO A 67 -18.89 16.46 -17.97
C PRO A 67 -19.55 16.66 -16.60
N ILE A 68 -18.80 16.47 -15.50
CA ILE A 68 -19.29 16.68 -14.13
C ILE A 68 -19.48 18.17 -13.85
N LEU A 69 -18.62 19.04 -14.38
CA LEU A 69 -18.78 20.49 -14.28
C LEU A 69 -20.03 20.95 -15.03
N TYR A 70 -20.24 20.46 -16.25
CA TYR A 70 -21.40 20.83 -17.07
C TYR A 70 -22.73 20.31 -16.50
N SER A 71 -22.72 19.15 -15.85
CA SER A 71 -23.90 18.59 -15.19
C SER A 71 -24.04 19.00 -13.71
N ALA A 72 -23.16 19.87 -13.21
CA ALA A 72 -23.20 20.26 -11.80
C ALA A 72 -24.51 20.98 -11.49
N ARG A 73 -25.22 20.52 -10.45
CA ARG A 73 -26.44 21.18 -9.97
C ARG A 73 -26.06 22.38 -9.10
N SER A 74 -26.75 23.50 -9.25
CA SER A 74 -26.70 24.60 -8.28
C SER A 74 -27.81 24.47 -7.24
N ALA A 75 -27.50 24.82 -6.00
CA ALA A 75 -28.47 24.89 -4.90
C ALA A 75 -28.31 26.22 -4.15
N ALA A 76 -29.44 26.77 -3.68
CA ALA A 76 -29.50 28.04 -2.97
C ALA A 76 -28.94 27.94 -1.54
N ASP A 77 -29.10 26.80 -0.89
CA ASP A 77 -28.53 26.53 0.44
C ASP A 77 -28.17 25.05 0.62
N LEU A 78 -27.57 24.71 1.78
CA LEU A 78 -27.18 23.34 2.08
C LEU A 78 -28.38 22.40 2.19
N LEU A 79 -29.53 22.86 2.68
CA LEU A 79 -30.71 22.01 2.85
C LEU A 79 -31.29 21.60 1.49
N GLU A 80 -31.34 22.51 0.52
CA GLU A 80 -31.75 22.20 -0.85
C GLU A 80 -30.79 21.19 -1.52
N ALA A 81 -29.50 21.24 -1.17
CA ALA A 81 -28.49 20.35 -1.71
C ALA A 81 -28.54 18.92 -1.13
N VAL A 82 -29.07 18.74 0.09
CA VAL A 82 -29.03 17.45 0.81
C VAL A 82 -30.40 16.94 1.26
N GLY A 83 -31.49 17.65 0.95
CA GLY A 83 -32.83 17.36 1.47
C GLY A 83 -33.40 15.99 1.09
N ASP A 84 -32.89 15.38 0.02
CA ASP A 84 -33.22 14.03 -0.43
C ASP A 84 -32.22 12.95 0.07
N CYS A 85 -31.22 13.33 0.86
CA CYS A 85 -30.19 12.44 1.36
C CYS A 85 -30.54 11.85 2.73
N ILE A 86 -30.38 10.54 2.88
CA ILE A 86 -30.58 9.81 4.14
C ILE A 86 -29.32 9.83 5.03
N LEU A 87 -28.17 10.24 4.47
CA LEU A 87 -26.93 10.41 5.19
C LEU A 87 -26.19 11.63 4.62
N VAL A 88 -25.68 12.46 5.53
CA VAL A 88 -24.97 13.70 5.21
C VAL A 88 -23.68 13.74 6.03
N LEU A 89 -22.55 13.68 5.34
CA LEU A 89 -21.20 13.56 5.88
C LEU A 89 -20.46 14.86 5.62
N ALA A 90 -20.21 15.66 6.65
CA ALA A 90 -19.53 16.95 6.52
C ALA A 90 -18.06 16.85 6.88
N THR A 91 -17.15 17.31 6.02
CA THR A 91 -15.72 17.34 6.34
C THR A 91 -15.35 18.52 7.22
N SER A 92 -14.51 18.30 8.24
CA SER A 92 -14.01 19.36 9.12
C SER A 92 -12.60 19.06 9.64
N ALA A 93 -11.72 20.06 9.59
CA ALA A 93 -10.44 20.02 10.30
C ALA A 93 -10.61 20.23 11.82
N ARG A 94 -11.73 20.81 12.26
CA ARG A 94 -12.03 21.10 13.67
C ARG A 94 -12.83 19.96 14.29
N VAL A 95 -12.27 19.33 15.31
CA VAL A 95 -12.87 18.23 16.09
C VAL A 95 -13.35 18.66 17.50
N GLY A 96 -13.28 19.97 17.80
CA GLY A 96 -13.58 20.52 19.13
C GLY A 96 -15.07 20.76 19.42
N GLY A 97 -15.42 20.80 20.71
CA GLY A 97 -16.77 21.04 21.25
C GLY A 97 -17.38 19.81 21.92
N LEU A 98 -17.94 19.96 23.14
CA LEU A 98 -18.44 18.83 23.96
C LEU A 98 -19.42 17.92 23.21
N ILE A 99 -20.35 18.51 22.45
CA ILE A 99 -21.40 17.78 21.71
C ILE A 99 -20.86 17.19 20.40
N ARG A 100 -19.80 17.77 19.82
CA ARG A 100 -19.33 17.40 18.48
C ARG A 100 -18.46 16.14 18.48
N ARG A 101 -17.80 15.84 19.60
CA ARG A 101 -16.83 14.72 19.69
C ARG A 101 -17.46 13.38 19.32
N ASP A 102 -18.70 13.14 19.74
CA ASP A 102 -19.39 11.86 19.51
C ASP A 102 -19.82 11.67 18.04
N MET A 103 -19.80 12.74 17.24
CA MET A 103 -20.16 12.72 15.81
C MET A 103 -18.93 12.69 14.90
N VAL A 104 -17.71 12.79 15.44
CA VAL A 104 -16.47 12.79 14.65
C VAL A 104 -16.09 11.37 14.27
N ILE A 105 -15.91 11.13 12.98
CA ILE A 105 -15.52 9.83 12.43
C ILE A 105 -14.43 10.00 11.37
N SER A 106 -13.68 8.93 11.12
CA SER A 106 -12.66 8.93 10.06
C SER A 106 -13.28 8.79 8.66
N PRO A 107 -12.56 9.15 7.59
CA PRO A 107 -13.04 8.97 6.21
C PRO A 107 -13.42 7.52 5.91
N ARG A 108 -12.64 6.56 6.42
CA ARG A 108 -12.92 5.13 6.29
C ARG A 108 -14.24 4.73 6.95
N GLN A 109 -14.47 5.16 8.18
CA GLN A 109 -15.70 4.87 8.91
C GLN A 109 -16.92 5.52 8.25
N ALA A 110 -16.76 6.73 7.72
CA ALA A 110 -17.81 7.44 7.00
C ALA A 110 -18.16 6.73 5.69
N ALA A 111 -17.16 6.31 4.92
CA ALA A 111 -17.32 5.58 3.66
C ALA A 111 -18.00 4.21 3.84
N GLN A 112 -17.67 3.49 4.91
CA GLN A 112 -18.33 2.22 5.25
C GLN A 112 -19.83 2.42 5.51
N ARG A 113 -20.19 3.38 6.38
CA ARG A 113 -21.59 3.72 6.68
C ARG A 113 -22.35 4.21 5.46
N ALA A 114 -21.71 5.07 4.65
CA ALA A 114 -22.28 5.53 3.38
C ALA A 114 -22.60 4.36 2.46
N TRP A 115 -21.70 3.38 2.35
CA TRP A 115 -21.91 2.23 1.48
C TRP A 115 -23.00 1.27 1.99
N GLU A 116 -23.08 1.05 3.30
CA GLU A 116 -24.15 0.27 3.93
C GLU A 116 -25.54 0.86 3.64
N LEU A 117 -25.65 2.19 3.59
CA LEU A 117 -26.90 2.90 3.36
C LEU A 117 -27.20 3.24 1.90
N ALA A 118 -26.21 3.15 1.00
CA ALA A 118 -26.36 3.57 -0.40
C ALA A 118 -27.50 2.86 -1.16
N ARG A 119 -27.87 1.64 -0.75
CA ARG A 119 -29.04 0.92 -1.33
C ARG A 119 -30.38 1.54 -0.94
N SER A 120 -30.46 2.16 0.22
CA SER A 120 -31.71 2.62 0.84
C SER A 120 -32.00 4.09 0.55
N GLY A 121 -31.03 4.86 0.07
CA GLY A 121 -31.23 6.27 -0.24
C GLY A 121 -29.95 6.98 -0.66
N ASN A 122 -30.09 8.29 -0.88
CA ASN A 122 -28.99 9.12 -1.36
C ASN A 122 -28.06 9.54 -0.21
N ILE A 123 -26.77 9.66 -0.50
CA ILE A 123 -25.72 10.02 0.44
C ILE A 123 -25.04 11.30 -0.05
N ALA A 124 -24.80 12.25 0.85
CA ALA A 124 -24.07 13.48 0.55
C ALA A 124 -22.72 13.54 1.30
N TRP A 125 -21.65 13.74 0.54
CA TRP A 125 -20.36 14.19 1.06
C TRP A 125 -20.27 15.72 0.90
N VAL A 126 -20.25 16.43 2.02
CA VAL A 126 -20.29 17.89 2.09
C VAL A 126 -18.92 18.44 2.45
N PHE A 127 -18.40 19.32 1.60
CA PHE A 127 -17.12 20.00 1.78
C PHE A 127 -17.34 21.51 1.87
N GLY A 128 -16.69 22.14 2.85
CA GLY A 128 -16.81 23.56 3.10
C GLY A 128 -15.85 24.43 2.27
N PRO A 129 -15.99 25.76 2.37
CA PRO A 129 -15.09 26.73 1.77
C PRO A 129 -13.65 26.57 2.26
N GLU A 130 -12.68 26.90 1.40
CA GLU A 130 -11.25 26.69 1.64
C GLU A 130 -10.73 27.39 2.91
N GLN A 131 -11.20 28.61 3.18
CA GLN A 131 -10.67 29.45 4.26
C GLN A 131 -11.38 29.24 5.60
N THR A 132 -12.70 29.06 5.56
CA THR A 132 -13.54 29.14 6.76
C THR A 132 -14.12 27.80 7.19
N GLY A 133 -14.20 26.83 6.26
CA GLY A 133 -14.96 25.60 6.46
C GLY A 133 -16.47 25.86 6.63
N LEU A 134 -17.20 24.80 6.97
CA LEU A 134 -18.64 24.88 7.16
C LEU A 134 -19.02 25.69 8.41
N LEU A 135 -20.12 26.43 8.31
CA LEU A 135 -20.70 27.19 9.41
C LEU A 135 -21.35 26.25 10.43
N ASN A 136 -21.49 26.71 11.68
CA ASN A 136 -22.05 25.89 12.75
C ASN A 136 -23.47 25.39 12.45
N HIS A 137 -24.30 26.23 11.81
CA HIS A 137 -25.67 25.86 11.43
C HIS A 137 -25.73 24.91 10.24
N GLU A 138 -24.66 24.82 9.43
CA GLU A 138 -24.51 23.84 8.35
C GLU A 138 -24.08 22.50 8.92
N ILE A 139 -23.11 22.52 9.83
CA ILE A 139 -22.65 21.35 10.58
C ILE A 139 -23.82 20.69 11.33
N SER A 140 -24.69 21.48 11.97
CA SER A 140 -25.85 20.95 12.71
C SER A 140 -26.90 20.26 11.83
N ARG A 141 -26.83 20.43 10.50
CA ARG A 141 -27.69 19.72 9.53
C ARG A 141 -27.05 18.42 9.01
N CYS A 142 -25.83 18.10 9.46
CA CYS A 142 -25.09 16.93 9.03
C CYS A 142 -25.15 15.83 10.10
N HIS A 143 -25.12 14.58 9.67
CA HIS A 143 -25.20 13.42 10.57
C HIS A 143 -23.86 13.10 11.23
N TYR A 144 -22.76 13.29 10.49
CA TYR A 144 -21.42 13.05 11.00
C TYR A 144 -20.45 14.13 10.52
N LEU A 145 -19.44 14.37 11.36
CA LEU A 145 -18.27 15.15 11.01
C LEU A 145 -17.13 14.22 10.63
N VAL A 146 -16.69 14.31 9.39
CA VAL A 146 -15.56 13.54 8.89
C VAL A 146 -14.28 14.34 9.10
N HIS A 147 -13.41 13.82 9.95
CA HIS A 147 -12.10 14.40 10.19
C HIS A 147 -11.04 13.55 9.51
N ILE A 148 -10.31 14.15 8.56
CA ILE A 148 -9.15 13.52 7.94
C ILE A 148 -7.95 13.73 8.87
N PRO A 149 -7.36 12.66 9.45
CA PRO A 149 -6.16 12.80 10.26
C PRO A 149 -5.03 13.40 9.42
N ALA A 150 -4.43 14.48 9.91
CA ALA A 150 -3.33 15.20 9.30
C ALA A 150 -2.33 15.60 10.38
N ASP A 151 -1.19 16.15 9.98
CA ASP A 151 -0.19 16.63 10.93
C ASP A 151 -0.77 17.72 11.85
N ALA A 152 -0.50 17.62 13.15
CA ALA A 152 -1.09 18.52 14.14
C ALA A 152 -0.62 19.97 13.99
N SER A 153 0.56 20.21 13.39
CA SER A 153 1.07 21.56 13.13
C SER A 153 0.45 22.21 11.89
N TYR A 154 -0.07 21.42 10.95
CA TYR A 154 -0.72 21.90 9.74
C TYR A 154 -1.86 20.98 9.28
N PRO A 155 -3.00 20.96 10.01
CA PRO A 155 -4.08 20.00 9.79
C PRO A 155 -5.07 20.41 8.68
N VAL A 156 -4.71 21.41 7.87
CA VAL A 156 -5.60 21.98 6.84
C VAL A 156 -5.19 21.44 5.47
N LEU A 157 -6.12 20.74 4.81
CA LEU A 157 -5.93 20.19 3.48
C LEU A 157 -6.57 21.09 2.42
N ASN A 158 -6.01 21.09 1.21
CA ASN A 158 -6.69 21.67 0.05
C ASN A 158 -8.03 20.96 -0.20
N LEU A 159 -9.03 21.68 -0.69
CA LEU A 159 -10.38 21.16 -0.95
C LEU A 159 -10.37 19.89 -1.80
N ALA A 160 -9.70 19.91 -2.95
CA ALA A 160 -9.67 18.75 -3.85
C ALA A 160 -8.89 17.56 -3.25
N GLN A 161 -7.90 17.83 -2.39
CA GLN A 161 -7.17 16.77 -1.67
C GLN A 161 -8.06 16.11 -0.61
N ALA A 162 -8.83 16.89 0.15
CA ALA A 162 -9.80 16.37 1.10
C ALA A 162 -10.86 15.51 0.39
N VAL A 163 -11.37 15.99 -0.75
CA VAL A 163 -12.28 15.20 -1.61
C VAL A 163 -11.61 13.89 -2.04
N ALA A 164 -10.35 13.93 -2.49
CA ALA A 164 -9.65 12.74 -2.95
C ALA A 164 -9.53 11.65 -1.89
N ILE A 165 -9.20 12.00 -0.65
CA ILE A 165 -9.10 11.05 0.45
C ILE A 165 -10.46 10.43 0.76
N CYS A 166 -11.52 11.26 0.88
CA CYS A 166 -12.86 10.79 1.16
C CYS A 166 -13.42 9.89 0.05
N LEU A 167 -13.25 10.28 -1.22
CA LEU A 167 -13.75 9.52 -2.35
C LEU A 167 -12.94 8.25 -2.62
N TYR A 168 -11.64 8.24 -2.30
CA TYR A 168 -10.85 7.01 -2.31
C TYR A 168 -11.39 5.99 -1.30
N GLU A 169 -11.62 6.40 -0.04
CA GLU A 169 -12.20 5.49 0.97
C GLU A 169 -13.63 5.06 0.59
N GLN A 170 -14.41 5.94 -0.05
CA GLN A 170 -15.73 5.58 -0.60
C GLN A 170 -15.63 4.52 -1.70
N TYR A 171 -14.70 4.70 -2.64
CA TYR A 171 -14.43 3.73 -3.70
C TYR A 171 -13.95 2.39 -3.14
N GLN A 172 -13.05 2.40 -2.17
CA GLN A 172 -12.56 1.19 -1.49
C GLN A 172 -13.71 0.45 -0.80
N SER A 173 -14.60 1.18 -0.12
CA SER A 173 -15.77 0.60 0.54
C SER A 173 -16.75 -0.02 -0.47
N ALA A 174 -16.96 0.63 -1.62
CA ALA A 174 -17.85 0.14 -2.67
C ALA A 174 -17.29 -1.06 -3.45
N SER A 175 -16.03 -0.98 -3.86
CA SER A 175 -15.34 -2.02 -4.65
C SER A 175 -14.84 -3.20 -3.82
N GLY A 176 -14.84 -3.08 -2.49
CA GLY A 176 -14.22 -4.04 -1.58
C GLY A 176 -12.69 -4.02 -1.61
N GLY A 177 -12.07 -2.98 -2.17
CA GLY A 177 -10.61 -2.80 -2.22
C GLY A 177 -9.88 -3.81 -3.11
N VAL A 178 -10.60 -4.44 -4.05
CA VAL A 178 -10.02 -5.43 -4.97
C VAL A 178 -9.21 -4.70 -6.04
N LEU A 179 -7.90 -4.94 -6.08
CA LEU A 179 -7.05 -4.45 -7.15
C LEU A 179 -7.35 -5.19 -8.47
N PRO A 180 -7.23 -4.53 -9.64
CA PRO A 180 -7.42 -5.15 -10.95
C PRO A 180 -6.21 -6.01 -11.35
N VAL A 181 -5.66 -6.78 -10.42
CA VAL A 181 -4.53 -7.68 -10.63
C VAL A 181 -5.00 -9.07 -10.28
N ALA A 182 -4.79 -10.02 -11.20
CA ALA A 182 -5.11 -11.41 -10.92
C ALA A 182 -4.31 -11.87 -9.68
N PRO A 183 -4.97 -12.48 -8.68
CA PRO A 183 -4.26 -13.00 -7.53
C PRO A 183 -3.22 -14.02 -8.00
N ARG A 184 -2.01 -13.90 -7.49
CA ARG A 184 -0.92 -14.83 -7.79
C ARG A 184 -1.33 -16.23 -7.33
N SER A 185 -1.36 -17.20 -8.25
CA SER A 185 -1.68 -18.59 -7.93
C SER A 185 -0.44 -19.31 -7.41
N ALA A 186 -0.45 -19.73 -6.15
CA ALA A 186 0.62 -20.57 -5.62
C ALA A 186 0.61 -21.96 -6.29
N ALA A 187 1.79 -22.53 -6.52
CA ALA A 187 1.93 -23.88 -7.04
C ALA A 187 1.37 -24.90 -6.04
N PRO A 188 0.69 -25.97 -6.51
CA PRO A 188 0.26 -27.06 -5.63
C PRO A 188 1.47 -27.70 -4.92
N ALA A 189 1.26 -28.15 -3.68
CA ALA A 189 2.32 -28.79 -2.89
C ALA A 189 3.00 -29.96 -3.64
N ALA A 190 2.25 -30.75 -4.40
CA ALA A 190 2.81 -31.82 -5.22
C ALA A 190 3.83 -31.33 -6.28
N LEU A 191 3.62 -30.15 -6.85
CA LEU A 191 4.53 -29.54 -7.81
C LEU A 191 5.78 -28.99 -7.10
N LEU A 192 5.61 -28.41 -5.91
CA LEU A 192 6.74 -28.02 -5.04
C LEU A 192 7.59 -29.22 -4.63
N GLU A 193 6.98 -30.37 -4.29
CA GLU A 193 7.73 -31.58 -3.96
C GLU A 193 8.58 -32.06 -5.12
N ARG A 194 8.04 -32.05 -6.36
CA ARG A 194 8.81 -32.38 -7.56
C ARG A 194 9.99 -31.42 -7.73
N MET A 195 9.77 -30.12 -7.54
CA MET A 195 10.83 -29.12 -7.57
C MET A 195 11.96 -29.46 -6.60
N PHE A 196 11.62 -29.76 -5.34
CA PHE A 196 12.60 -30.09 -4.31
C PHE A 196 13.32 -31.41 -4.58
N GLN A 197 12.65 -32.40 -5.17
CA GLN A 197 13.28 -33.65 -5.61
C GLN A 197 14.30 -33.39 -6.73
N HIS A 198 13.93 -32.60 -7.75
CA HIS A 198 14.85 -32.22 -8.83
C HIS A 198 16.05 -31.43 -8.30
N LEU A 199 15.81 -30.46 -7.43
CA LEU A 199 16.86 -29.65 -6.82
C LEU A 199 17.80 -30.50 -5.97
N ARG A 200 17.27 -31.41 -5.15
CA ARG A 200 18.07 -32.35 -4.36
C ARG A 200 18.99 -33.20 -5.24
N GLN A 201 18.44 -33.83 -6.27
CA GLN A 201 19.23 -34.65 -7.22
C GLN A 201 20.35 -33.83 -7.87
N ALA A 202 20.07 -32.58 -8.25
CA ALA A 202 21.05 -31.70 -8.85
C ALA A 202 22.19 -31.35 -7.89
N LEU A 203 21.86 -31.03 -6.64
CA LEU A 203 22.84 -30.63 -5.63
C LEU A 203 23.63 -31.84 -5.08
N GLU A 204 23.06 -33.04 -5.09
CA GLU A 204 23.78 -34.30 -4.81
C GLU A 204 24.76 -34.65 -5.95
N GLU A 205 24.34 -34.55 -7.22
CA GLU A 205 25.23 -34.75 -8.38
C GLU A 205 26.38 -33.73 -8.39
N LEU A 206 26.13 -32.48 -7.98
CA LEU A 206 27.14 -31.44 -7.84
C LEU A 206 28.07 -31.64 -6.62
N HIS A 207 27.82 -32.65 -5.77
CA HIS A 207 28.51 -32.86 -4.49
C HIS A 207 28.38 -31.66 -3.51
N PHE A 208 27.35 -30.82 -3.66
CA PHE A 208 27.00 -29.80 -2.65
C PHE A 208 26.28 -30.43 -1.46
N LEU A 209 25.36 -31.37 -1.72
CA LEU A 209 24.71 -32.17 -0.69
C LEU A 209 25.44 -33.50 -0.53
N TRP A 210 26.13 -33.68 0.60
CA TRP A 210 26.80 -34.93 0.95
C TRP A 210 26.85 -35.13 2.47
N GLY A 211 26.92 -36.39 2.90
CA GLY A 211 27.03 -36.76 4.31
C GLY A 211 25.79 -36.39 5.16
N GLU A 212 25.98 -36.37 6.47
CA GLU A 212 24.89 -36.22 7.46
C GLU A 212 24.19 -34.85 7.43
N ARG A 213 24.81 -33.82 6.83
CA ARG A 213 24.24 -32.46 6.75
C ARG A 213 23.28 -32.24 5.58
N ALA A 214 23.17 -33.19 4.66
CA ALA A 214 22.36 -33.03 3.44
C ALA A 214 20.88 -32.75 3.75
N GLU A 215 20.29 -33.45 4.71
CA GLU A 215 18.89 -33.25 5.12
C GLU A 215 18.65 -31.87 5.74
N TYR A 216 19.57 -31.42 6.59
CA TYR A 216 19.50 -30.09 7.21
C TYR A 216 19.54 -28.97 6.15
N LEU A 217 20.44 -29.08 5.17
CA LEU A 217 20.54 -28.11 4.08
C LEU A 217 19.28 -28.13 3.19
N MET A 218 18.76 -29.32 2.87
CA MET A 218 17.51 -29.44 2.12
C MET A 218 16.33 -28.84 2.88
N HIS A 219 16.26 -29.03 4.20
CA HIS A 219 15.24 -28.41 5.03
C HIS A 219 15.31 -26.87 4.96
N GLY A 220 16.51 -26.30 5.06
CA GLY A 220 16.74 -24.86 4.89
C GLY A 220 16.32 -24.33 3.51
N LEU A 221 16.70 -25.03 2.43
CA LEU A 221 16.31 -24.67 1.06
C LEU A 221 14.79 -24.74 0.85
N ARG A 222 14.15 -25.77 1.41
CA ARG A 222 12.69 -25.91 1.38
C ARG A 222 12.00 -24.74 2.05
N HIS A 223 12.48 -24.35 3.23
CA HIS A 223 11.92 -23.21 3.94
C HIS A 223 12.15 -21.90 3.17
N LEU A 224 13.36 -21.67 2.66
CA LEU A 224 13.70 -20.48 1.87
C LEU A 224 12.79 -20.32 0.64
N LEU A 225 12.66 -21.37 -0.17
CA LEU A 225 11.89 -21.31 -1.42
C LEU A 225 10.38 -21.30 -1.18
N SER A 226 9.90 -21.97 -0.12
CA SER A 226 8.45 -21.98 0.19
C SER A 226 7.94 -20.64 0.70
N ARG A 227 8.81 -19.82 1.33
CA ARG A 227 8.46 -18.45 1.76
C ARG A 227 8.05 -17.55 0.60
N ALA A 228 8.54 -17.83 -0.61
CA ALA A 228 8.22 -17.05 -1.80
C ALA A 228 6.82 -17.36 -2.39
N LEU A 229 6.15 -18.43 -1.92
CA LEU A 229 4.89 -18.95 -2.48
C LEU A 229 4.92 -19.00 -4.02
N PRO A 230 5.89 -19.74 -4.61
CA PRO A 230 6.13 -19.69 -6.04
C PRO A 230 4.93 -20.21 -6.81
N ASN A 231 4.67 -19.62 -7.98
CA ASN A 231 3.65 -20.09 -8.91
C ASN A 231 4.19 -21.29 -9.74
N PRO A 232 3.34 -21.98 -10.52
CA PRO A 232 3.79 -23.11 -11.34
C PRO A 232 4.93 -22.79 -12.31
N GLU A 233 4.93 -21.61 -12.93
CA GLU A 233 5.95 -21.18 -13.88
C GLU A 233 7.32 -20.99 -13.19
N GLU A 234 7.32 -20.40 -11.99
CA GLU A 234 8.52 -20.21 -11.17
C GLU A 234 9.08 -21.55 -10.68
N VAL A 235 8.20 -22.51 -10.37
CA VAL A 235 8.60 -23.88 -10.07
C VAL A 235 9.28 -24.53 -11.27
N ASP A 236 8.73 -24.36 -12.48
CA ASP A 236 9.32 -24.88 -13.72
C ASP A 236 10.70 -24.26 -14.00
N ILE A 237 10.90 -22.97 -13.70
CA ILE A 237 12.21 -22.31 -13.80
C ILE A 237 13.23 -22.99 -12.88
N VAL A 238 12.88 -23.23 -11.61
CA VAL A 238 13.77 -23.89 -10.65
C VAL A 238 14.06 -25.35 -11.06
N MET A 239 13.05 -26.07 -11.56
CA MET A 239 13.26 -27.42 -12.10
C MET A 239 14.14 -27.41 -13.35
N GLY A 240 14.01 -26.41 -14.22
CA GLY A 240 14.87 -26.18 -15.37
C GLY A 240 16.32 -25.92 -14.96
N LEU A 241 16.54 -25.08 -13.95
CA LEU A 241 17.86 -24.85 -13.36
C LEU A 241 18.47 -26.15 -12.83
N ALA A 242 17.71 -26.92 -12.05
CA ALA A 242 18.17 -28.21 -11.52
C ALA A 242 18.53 -29.19 -12.66
N ARG A 243 17.74 -29.23 -13.74
CA ARG A 243 18.03 -30.04 -14.93
C ARG A 243 19.32 -29.61 -15.62
N GLN A 244 19.55 -28.30 -15.75
CA GLN A 244 20.75 -27.76 -16.38
C GLN A 244 22.02 -28.06 -15.57
N ILE A 245 21.94 -27.95 -14.23
CA ILE A 245 23.04 -28.33 -13.33
C ILE A 245 23.43 -29.79 -13.56
N ARG A 246 22.45 -30.70 -13.56
CA ARG A 246 22.70 -32.13 -13.78
C ARG A 246 23.27 -32.42 -15.16
N TRP A 247 22.73 -31.78 -16.19
CA TRP A 247 23.26 -31.90 -17.55
C TRP A 247 24.74 -31.50 -17.58
N TYR A 248 25.09 -30.35 -16.99
CA TYR A 248 26.48 -29.87 -16.94
C TYR A 248 27.40 -30.85 -16.21
N VAL A 249 27.01 -31.30 -15.00
CA VAL A 249 27.79 -32.26 -14.21
C VAL A 249 28.04 -33.56 -14.98
N ARG A 250 27.08 -34.04 -15.78
CA ARG A 250 27.24 -35.29 -16.54
C ARG A 250 28.19 -35.18 -17.72
N HIS A 251 28.29 -33.99 -18.33
CA HIS A 251 29.11 -33.78 -19.53
C HIS A 251 30.50 -33.23 -19.21
N TYR A 252 30.63 -32.51 -18.09
CA TYR A 252 31.86 -31.79 -17.72
C TYR A 252 32.30 -32.02 -16.27
N GLY A 253 31.56 -32.83 -15.50
CA GLY A 253 31.96 -33.18 -14.13
C GLY A 253 33.20 -34.08 -14.13
N PRO A 254 33.97 -34.08 -13.02
CA PRO A 254 35.17 -34.90 -12.90
C PRO A 254 34.81 -36.37 -13.13
N ALA A 255 35.60 -37.06 -13.97
CA ALA A 255 35.41 -38.48 -14.25
C ALA A 255 35.36 -39.25 -12.92
N ARG A 256 34.29 -40.01 -12.70
CA ARG A 256 34.17 -40.88 -11.52
C ARG A 256 35.34 -41.86 -11.54
N GLU A 257 36.30 -41.72 -10.62
CA GLU A 257 37.37 -42.71 -10.43
C GLU A 257 36.75 -44.05 -10.01
N SER A 258 36.45 -44.89 -11.00
CA SER A 258 36.01 -46.28 -10.83
C SER A 258 37.22 -47.22 -10.80
N ASN A 259 37.86 -47.36 -9.64
CA ASN A 259 38.58 -48.55 -9.14
C ASN A 259 39.59 -48.13 -8.07
N ARG A 260 39.31 -48.42 -6.80
CA ARG A 260 40.37 -48.71 -5.83
C ARG A 260 40.42 -50.23 -5.68
N PRO A 261 41.54 -50.92 -5.99
CA PRO A 261 41.69 -52.32 -5.63
C PRO A 261 41.68 -52.46 -4.11
N SER A 262 41.09 -53.56 -3.66
CA SER A 262 41.07 -54.06 -2.29
C SER A 262 42.46 -54.14 -1.67
N ALA A 263 42.52 -53.85 -0.37
CA ALA A 263 43.70 -53.96 0.47
C ALA A 263 44.38 -55.34 0.38
N SER A 264 45.71 -55.35 0.29
CA SER A 264 46.56 -56.46 0.73
C SER A 264 47.96 -55.97 1.15
N THR A 265 48.29 -56.22 2.42
CA THR A 265 49.62 -56.43 3.04
C THR A 265 50.66 -55.29 3.12
N SER A 266 50.93 -54.85 4.36
CA SER A 266 52.16 -54.16 4.85
C SER A 266 53.35 -55.16 5.02
N PRO A 267 54.58 -54.77 5.43
CA PRO A 267 55.12 -53.44 5.82
C PRO A 267 56.54 -53.09 5.26
N ASN A 268 57.07 -51.93 5.71
CA ASN A 268 58.38 -51.27 5.44
C ASN A 268 58.43 -50.41 4.17
N GLU A 269 58.92 -49.17 4.14
CA GLU A 269 59.97 -48.52 4.93
C GLU A 269 59.83 -46.98 4.86
N ALA A 270 60.61 -46.27 5.69
CA ALA A 270 60.53 -44.86 6.03
C ALA A 270 60.63 -43.82 4.88
N GLY A 271 59.95 -42.68 5.05
CA GLY A 271 60.26 -41.44 4.31
C GLY A 271 59.09 -40.43 4.22
N THR A 272 59.07 -39.42 5.09
CA THR A 272 58.45 -38.09 4.83
C THR A 272 59.51 -37.24 4.08
N PRO A 273 59.20 -36.14 3.34
CA PRO A 273 57.93 -35.39 3.24
C PRO A 273 57.59 -34.83 1.83
N THR A 274 56.63 -33.88 1.81
CA THR A 274 56.24 -32.89 0.76
C THR A 274 55.04 -33.29 -0.12
N SER A 275 53.86 -32.69 0.10
CA SER A 275 53.40 -31.35 -0.32
C SER A 275 52.76 -31.36 -1.70
N THR A 276 51.42 -31.28 -1.75
CA THR A 276 50.61 -30.28 -2.50
C THR A 276 49.19 -30.81 -2.73
N CYS A 277 48.22 -30.27 -1.98
CA CYS A 277 46.82 -30.27 -2.39
C CYS A 277 46.57 -29.03 -3.27
N PRO A 278 45.86 -29.14 -4.42
CA PRO A 278 45.36 -27.95 -5.10
C PRO A 278 44.17 -27.37 -4.32
N SER A 279 44.20 -26.05 -4.22
CA SER A 279 43.35 -25.18 -3.44
C SER A 279 41.88 -25.14 -3.92
N LYS A 280 41.00 -25.13 -2.91
CA LYS A 280 39.59 -24.73 -2.95
C LYS A 280 39.44 -23.30 -3.56
N PRO A 281 38.44 -23.01 -4.41
CA PRO A 281 38.19 -21.63 -4.84
C PRO A 281 37.60 -20.80 -3.68
N PRO A 282 37.86 -19.48 -3.65
CA PRO A 282 37.57 -18.64 -2.49
C PRO A 282 36.07 -18.39 -2.34
N ALA A 283 35.57 -18.55 -1.11
CA ALA A 283 34.27 -18.03 -0.70
C ALA A 283 34.41 -16.52 -0.47
N THR A 284 33.63 -15.73 -1.20
CA THR A 284 33.46 -14.30 -0.93
C THR A 284 32.78 -14.12 0.42
N ALA A 285 33.52 -13.53 1.36
CA ALA A 285 33.02 -13.09 2.66
C ALA A 285 32.20 -11.80 2.50
N ASN A 286 31.04 -11.74 3.14
CA ASN A 286 30.81 -10.79 4.23
C ASN A 286 29.40 -10.90 4.79
N ALA A 287 29.32 -11.09 6.10
CA ALA A 287 28.55 -10.27 7.05
C ALA A 287 28.29 -11.11 8.31
N ASP A 288 28.97 -10.78 9.42
CA ASP A 288 28.29 -10.10 10.53
C ASP A 288 29.14 -9.99 11.81
N ALA A 289 28.95 -8.83 12.46
CA ALA A 289 28.77 -8.62 13.90
C ALA A 289 29.87 -7.91 14.71
N ALA A 290 29.41 -6.79 15.31
CA ALA A 290 29.80 -6.17 16.60
C ALA A 290 31.24 -5.61 16.71
N ASP A 291 31.51 -4.49 17.39
CA ASP A 291 30.95 -4.00 18.64
C ASP A 291 31.24 -2.50 18.86
N ARG A 292 30.57 -1.96 19.88
CA ARG A 292 30.49 -0.60 20.44
C ARG A 292 31.81 0.18 20.61
N ALA A 293 31.76 1.49 20.35
CA ALA A 293 32.31 2.53 21.24
C ALA A 293 31.81 3.95 20.89
N SER A 294 31.05 4.53 21.83
CA SER A 294 31.06 5.94 22.28
C SER A 294 31.63 7.03 21.36
N ASN A 295 30.79 8.02 21.00
CA ASN A 295 31.11 9.45 21.19
C ASN A 295 29.88 10.34 20.94
N ASN A 296 29.31 10.87 22.03
CA ASN A 296 28.43 12.05 22.03
C ASN A 296 29.27 13.34 22.03
N PRO A 297 28.83 14.43 21.38
CA PRO A 297 29.32 15.78 21.69
C PRO A 297 28.62 16.38 22.93
N PRO A 298 29.24 17.36 23.63
CA PRO A 298 28.81 17.80 24.97
C PRO A 298 27.72 18.88 24.94
N PRO A 299 27.09 19.18 26.10
CA PRO A 299 26.14 20.27 26.26
C PRO A 299 26.86 21.58 26.63
N GLU A 300 26.43 22.71 26.06
CA GLU A 300 26.81 24.04 26.57
C GLU A 300 25.74 24.55 27.54
N SER A 301 26.19 24.96 28.73
CA SER A 301 25.38 25.67 29.72
C SER A 301 26.07 26.96 30.17
N GLY A 302 25.37 28.08 29.96
CA GLY A 302 25.24 29.16 30.96
C GLY A 302 26.15 30.38 30.84
N PHE A 303 25.56 31.55 30.60
CA PHE A 303 25.79 32.75 31.43
C PHE A 303 24.56 33.68 31.41
N GLN A 304 24.34 34.33 32.55
CA GLN A 304 23.14 35.02 33.03
C GLN A 304 23.04 36.51 32.62
N GLN A 305 21.79 37.00 32.69
CA GLN A 305 21.31 38.33 33.11
C GLN A 305 21.60 39.59 32.28
N SER A 306 20.53 40.24 31.79
CA SER A 306 20.00 41.48 32.40
C SER A 306 18.75 41.98 31.66
N VAL A 307 17.72 42.30 32.43
CA VAL A 307 16.51 43.05 32.02
C VAL A 307 16.69 44.50 32.48
N PRO A 308 16.12 45.47 31.75
CA PRO A 308 15.45 46.53 32.47
C PRO A 308 13.99 46.71 31.99
N ASP A 309 13.12 46.86 32.99
CA ASP A 309 11.80 47.44 32.88
C ASP A 309 11.88 48.87 32.31
N ALA A 310 10.94 49.23 31.44
CA ALA A 310 10.27 50.54 31.48
C ALA A 310 9.02 50.56 30.58
N ALA A 311 7.96 51.09 31.17
CA ALA A 311 6.63 51.38 30.66
C ALA A 311 6.57 52.16 29.33
N ASN A 312 5.58 51.83 28.48
CA ASN A 312 4.40 52.67 28.22
C ASN A 312 3.34 51.89 27.41
#